data_AF-Q55GD7-F1
#
_entry.id   AF-Q55GD7-F1
#
_cell.length_a   1.000
_cell.length_b   1.000
_cell.length_c   1.000
_cell.angle_alpha   90.00
_cell.angle_beta   90.00
_cell.angle_gamma   90.00
#
_symmetry.space_group_name_H-M   'P 1'
#
loop_
_entity.id
_entity.type
_entity.pdbx_description
1 polymer ?
#
loop_
_entity_poly.entity_id
_entity_poly.type
_entity_poly.pdbx_seq_one_letter_code
_entity_poly.pdbx_strand_id
1 'polypeptide(L)'
;MDTLINYYSNLSKPLPEAPPKQWDVSEKNFSLNGPIPVDPSSSDKWICRCGQSKNYPYCDGSHKKYNEETGLNDSPLKVEKGSEMVYVCRCGHSKDKPFCDGAHSTLKAIEFEKDNGGIKAIIRYTFPLVSFVFVGIYLKRQLFN
;
A
#
# COMPACT_ATOMS: atom_id res chain seq x y z
N MET A 1 17.28 -32.94 -5.59
CA MET A 1 18.07 -31.78 -5.11
C MET A 1 17.48 -30.47 -5.60
N ASP A 2 17.09 -30.38 -6.87
CA ASP A 2 16.57 -29.14 -7.50
C ASP A 2 15.42 -28.49 -6.75
N THR A 3 14.50 -29.27 -6.16
CA THR A 3 13.37 -28.73 -5.38
C THR A 3 13.81 -28.02 -4.10
N LEU A 4 14.78 -28.57 -3.35
CA LEU A 4 15.29 -27.93 -2.13
C LEU A 4 16.10 -26.67 -2.47
N ILE A 5 16.94 -26.72 -3.50
CA ILE A 5 17.72 -25.56 -3.94
C ILE A 5 16.78 -24.44 -4.40
N ASN A 6 15.80 -24.75 -5.25
CA ASN A 6 14.79 -23.79 -5.69
C ASN A 6 13.97 -23.25 -4.51
N TYR A 7 13.70 -24.07 -3.51
CA TYR A 7 13.02 -23.63 -2.29
C TYR A 7 13.84 -22.60 -1.51
N TYR A 8 15.08 -22.91 -1.13
CA TYR A 8 15.96 -21.99 -0.40
C TYR A 8 16.25 -20.71 -1.20
N SER A 9 16.44 -20.83 -2.52
CA SER A 9 16.61 -19.67 -3.41
C SER A 9 15.43 -18.71 -3.33
N ASN A 10 14.19 -19.21 -3.32
CA ASN A 10 13.00 -18.36 -3.22
C ASN A 10 12.87 -17.68 -1.84
N LEU A 11 13.34 -18.31 -0.76
CA LEU A 11 13.34 -17.72 0.58
C LEU A 11 14.36 -16.60 0.76
N SER A 12 15.49 -16.70 0.06
CA SER A 12 16.50 -15.64 0.04
C SER A 12 16.13 -14.45 -0.83
N LYS A 13 15.03 -14.51 -1.59
CA LYS A 13 14.63 -13.39 -2.43
C LYS A 13 14.27 -12.20 -1.54
N PRO A 14 14.88 -11.02 -1.78
CA PRO A 14 14.49 -9.80 -1.09
C PRO A 14 12.99 -9.56 -1.24
N LEU A 15 12.36 -9.11 -0.16
CA LEU A 15 10.97 -8.67 -0.23
C LEU A 15 10.86 -7.53 -1.24
N PRO A 16 9.76 -7.45 -2.00
CA PRO A 16 9.58 -6.37 -2.96
C PRO A 16 9.62 -5.02 -2.22
N GLU A 17 10.40 -4.10 -2.76
CA GLU A 17 10.45 -2.73 -2.25
C GLU A 17 9.33 -1.90 -2.88
N ALA A 18 8.75 -0.99 -2.10
CA ALA A 18 7.79 -0.06 -2.63
C ALA A 18 8.52 0.87 -3.63
N PRO A 19 7.95 1.15 -4.82
CA PRO A 19 8.50 2.17 -5.71
C PRO A 19 8.52 3.53 -4.98
N PRO A 20 9.34 4.49 -5.40
CA PRO A 20 9.31 5.83 -4.83
C PRO A 20 7.93 6.49 -5.04
N LYS A 21 7.55 7.39 -4.12
CA LYS A 21 6.38 8.25 -4.29
C LYS A 21 6.55 9.06 -5.57
N GLN A 22 5.49 9.13 -6.37
CA GLN A 22 5.40 9.96 -7.58
C GLN A 22 5.21 11.44 -7.22
N TRP A 23 4.62 11.72 -6.05
CA TRP A 23 4.45 13.06 -5.53
C TRP A 23 4.32 13.04 -4.01
N ASP A 24 4.64 14.16 -3.39
CA ASP A 24 4.62 14.29 -1.95
C ASP A 24 3.19 14.48 -1.43
N VAL A 25 2.70 13.46 -0.73
CA VAL A 25 1.48 13.52 0.08
C VAL A 25 1.93 13.49 1.53
N SER A 26 1.54 14.54 2.28
CA SER A 26 1.91 14.67 3.69
C SER A 26 1.52 13.43 4.48
N GLU A 27 2.29 13.10 5.51
CA GLU A 27 2.06 11.92 6.34
C GLU A 27 0.63 11.86 6.91
N LYS A 28 0.06 13.02 7.26
CA LYS A 28 -1.32 13.14 7.77
C LYS A 28 -2.38 12.76 6.73
N ASN A 29 -2.09 13.00 5.45
CA ASN A 29 -2.99 12.68 4.35
C ASN A 29 -2.74 11.27 3.81
N PHE A 30 -1.54 10.73 4.01
CA PHE A 30 -1.13 9.43 3.48
C PHE A 30 -2.06 8.28 3.92
N SER A 31 -2.38 7.36 3.01
CA SER A 31 -2.98 6.06 3.32
C SER A 31 -2.91 5.10 2.14
N LEU A 32 -2.82 3.82 2.47
CA LEU A 32 -2.98 2.71 1.52
C LEU A 32 -4.38 2.08 1.55
N ASN A 33 -5.28 2.56 2.40
CA ASN A 33 -6.66 2.07 2.51
C ASN A 33 -7.62 2.65 1.46
N GLY A 34 -7.08 3.02 0.29
CA GLY A 34 -7.85 3.52 -0.83
C GLY A 34 -7.95 5.04 -0.94
N PRO A 35 -8.56 5.53 -2.02
CA PRO A 35 -8.73 6.95 -2.29
C PRO A 35 -9.86 7.58 -1.46
N ILE A 36 -9.91 8.91 -1.45
CA ILE A 36 -11.03 9.64 -0.85
C ILE A 36 -12.05 9.97 -1.96
N PRO A 37 -13.31 9.52 -1.83
CA PRO A 37 -14.36 9.92 -2.76
C PRO A 37 -14.69 11.40 -2.57
N VAL A 38 -14.87 12.11 -3.68
CA VAL A 38 -15.35 13.48 -3.71
C VAL A 38 -16.58 13.54 -4.61
N ASP A 39 -17.67 14.03 -4.04
CA ASP A 39 -18.93 14.24 -4.75
C ASP A 39 -19.10 15.72 -5.14
N PRO A 40 -19.00 16.06 -6.44
CA PRO A 40 -19.24 17.41 -6.95
C PRO A 40 -20.71 17.63 -7.38
N SER A 41 -21.67 16.79 -6.95
CA SER A 41 -23.09 16.90 -7.34
C SER A 41 -23.71 18.28 -7.06
N SER A 42 -23.42 18.86 -5.89
CA SER A 42 -24.11 20.06 -5.38
C SER A 42 -23.40 21.38 -5.68
N SER A 43 -22.07 21.35 -5.75
CA SER A 43 -21.22 22.54 -5.93
C SER A 43 -19.90 22.17 -6.58
N ASP A 44 -19.25 23.17 -7.19
CA ASP A 44 -17.85 23.06 -7.59
C ASP A 44 -16.99 22.64 -6.40
N LYS A 45 -16.00 21.78 -6.66
CA LYS A 45 -15.02 21.33 -5.67
C LYS A 45 -13.63 21.73 -6.15
N TRP A 46 -12.81 22.24 -5.23
CA TRP A 46 -11.42 22.56 -5.49
C TRP A 46 -10.54 21.52 -4.83
N ILE A 47 -9.90 20.67 -5.63
CA ILE A 47 -9.14 19.50 -5.16
C ILE A 47 -7.68 19.86 -4.98
N CYS A 48 -7.11 19.42 -3.86
CA CYS A 48 -5.71 19.60 -3.53
C CYS A 48 -4.81 18.76 -4.46
N ARG A 49 -3.84 19.40 -5.10
CA ARG A 49 -2.80 18.75 -5.93
C ARG A 49 -1.42 18.72 -5.28
N CYS A 50 -1.19 19.48 -4.21
CA CYS A 50 0.12 19.54 -3.54
C CYS A 50 0.29 18.49 -2.42
N GLY A 51 -0.79 17.83 -1.99
CA GLY A 51 -0.73 16.83 -0.91
C GLY A 51 -0.59 17.41 0.51
N GLN A 52 -0.47 18.73 0.66
CA GLN A 52 -0.19 19.40 1.94
C GLN A 52 -1.40 20.04 2.62
N SER A 53 -2.59 19.95 2.02
CA SER A 53 -3.78 20.56 2.60
C SER A 53 -4.11 19.94 3.97
N LYS A 54 -4.49 20.78 4.93
CA LYS A 54 -5.07 20.35 6.21
C LYS A 54 -6.55 19.98 6.07
N ASN A 55 -7.21 20.42 4.99
CA ASN A 55 -8.58 20.06 4.63
C ASN A 55 -8.62 19.07 3.46
N TYR A 56 -7.60 18.21 3.37
CA TYR A 56 -7.48 17.24 2.30
C TYR A 56 -8.72 16.31 2.25
N PRO A 57 -9.30 16.02 1.06
CA PRO A 57 -8.74 16.19 -0.29
C PRO A 57 -8.97 17.58 -0.92
N TYR A 58 -9.58 18.51 -0.20
CA TYR A 58 -9.91 19.83 -0.72
C TYR A 58 -8.74 20.80 -0.59
N CYS A 59 -8.70 21.82 -1.43
CA CYS A 59 -7.73 22.89 -1.33
C CYS A 59 -8.06 23.82 -0.16
N ASP A 60 -7.07 24.14 0.66
CA ASP A 60 -7.13 25.15 1.75
C ASP A 60 -6.11 26.28 1.57
N GLY A 61 -5.47 26.37 0.40
CA GLY A 61 -4.42 27.34 0.12
C GLY A 61 -3.01 26.96 0.59
N SER A 62 -2.82 25.82 1.26
CA SER A 62 -1.50 25.37 1.73
C SER A 62 -0.46 25.21 0.60
N HIS A 63 -0.91 25.01 -0.64
CA HIS A 63 -0.02 24.92 -1.81
C HIS A 63 0.83 26.18 -2.01
N LYS A 64 0.38 27.37 -1.60
CA LYS A 64 1.13 28.62 -1.84
C LYS A 64 2.50 28.60 -1.15
N LYS A 65 2.49 28.35 0.17
CA LYS A 65 3.72 28.24 0.96
C LYS A 65 4.56 27.05 0.51
N TYR A 66 3.91 25.92 0.25
CA TYR A 66 4.62 24.73 -0.21
C TYR A 66 5.34 24.93 -1.54
N ASN A 67 4.70 25.61 -2.50
CA ASN A 67 5.30 25.96 -3.79
C ASN A 67 6.51 26.89 -3.63
N GLU A 68 6.46 27.86 -2.71
CA GLU A 68 7.59 28.73 -2.40
C GLU A 68 8.78 27.95 -1.81
N GLU A 69 8.51 27.01 -0.91
CA GLU A 69 9.55 26.19 -0.26
C GLU A 69 10.18 25.14 -1.20
N THR A 70 9.42 24.64 -2.18
CA THR A 70 9.84 23.52 -3.04
C THR A 70 10.15 23.91 -4.48
N GLY A 71 9.80 25.13 -4.90
CA GLY A 71 9.89 25.56 -6.30
C GLY A 71 8.84 24.90 -7.22
N LEU A 72 7.86 24.21 -6.66
CA LEU A 72 6.74 23.62 -7.41
C LEU A 72 5.71 24.69 -7.80
N ASN A 73 4.82 24.34 -8.72
CA ASN A 73 3.73 25.22 -9.15
C ASN A 73 2.39 24.48 -9.14
N ASP A 74 2.08 23.82 -8.02
CA ASP A 74 0.82 23.13 -7.86
C ASP A 74 -0.31 24.13 -7.58
N SER A 75 -1.34 24.06 -8.42
CA SER A 75 -2.60 24.79 -8.26
C SER A 75 -3.76 23.81 -8.02
N PRO A 76 -4.82 24.21 -7.31
CA PRO A 76 -5.97 23.35 -7.11
C PRO A 76 -6.67 23.03 -8.43
N LEU A 77 -7.17 21.80 -8.55
CA LEU A 77 -7.99 21.41 -9.69
C LEU A 77 -9.46 21.67 -9.38
N LYS A 78 -10.14 22.37 -10.29
CA LYS A 78 -11.58 22.53 -10.22
C LYS A 78 -12.25 21.28 -10.77
N VAL A 79 -13.19 20.71 -10.00
CA VAL A 79 -14.13 19.70 -10.47
C VAL A 79 -15.51 20.39 -10.49
N GLU A 80 -16.10 20.46 -11.68
CA GLU A 80 -17.32 21.21 -11.94
C GLU A 80 -18.53 20.59 -11.25
N LYS A 81 -19.46 21.45 -10.81
CA LYS A 81 -20.75 21.02 -10.27
C LYS A 81 -21.47 20.09 -11.26
N GLY A 82 -22.05 19.01 -10.73
CA GLY A 82 -22.83 18.05 -11.51
C GLY A 82 -21.98 17.02 -12.26
N SER A 83 -20.65 17.06 -12.11
CA SER A 83 -19.78 16.00 -12.58
C SER A 83 -19.99 14.70 -11.81
N GLU A 84 -19.45 13.61 -12.34
CA GLU A 84 -19.43 12.33 -11.64
C GLU A 84 -18.51 12.36 -10.39
N MET A 85 -18.72 11.38 -9.51
CA MET A 85 -17.88 11.19 -8.33
C MET A 85 -16.43 10.89 -8.77
N VAL A 86 -15.49 11.61 -8.17
CA VAL A 86 -14.06 11.41 -8.41
C VAL A 86 -13.37 10.82 -7.18
N TYR A 87 -12.26 10.13 -7.39
CA TYR A 87 -11.52 9.46 -6.34
C TYR A 87 -10.12 10.04 -6.23
N VAL A 88 -9.82 10.71 -5.12
CA VAL A 88 -8.56 11.44 -4.92
C VAL A 88 -7.51 10.52 -4.30
N CYS A 89 -6.35 10.43 -4.95
CA CYS A 89 -5.23 9.60 -4.52
C CYS A 89 -4.55 10.17 -3.29
N ARG A 90 -4.45 9.36 -2.24
CA ARG A 90 -3.74 9.72 -0.99
C ARG A 90 -2.55 8.82 -0.67
N CYS A 91 -2.11 7.96 -1.58
CA CYS A 91 -0.89 7.18 -1.38
C CYS A 91 0.37 7.91 -1.87
N GLY A 92 0.23 8.89 -2.77
CA GLY A 92 1.38 9.58 -3.38
C GLY A 92 2.08 8.80 -4.50
N HIS A 93 1.55 7.65 -4.93
CA HIS A 93 2.12 6.83 -6.02
C HIS A 93 1.27 6.81 -7.29
N SER A 94 0.13 7.52 -7.32
CA SER A 94 -0.64 7.65 -8.54
C SER A 94 0.15 8.45 -9.59
N LYS A 95 0.12 7.96 -10.83
CA LYS A 95 0.66 8.66 -12.01
C LYS A 95 -0.31 9.72 -12.53
N ASP A 96 -1.58 9.67 -12.12
CA ASP A 96 -2.65 10.56 -12.57
C ASP A 96 -3.03 11.57 -11.47
N LYS A 97 -2.04 12.26 -10.87
CA LYS A 97 -2.29 13.22 -9.79
C LYS A 97 -3.30 14.31 -10.24
N PRO A 98 -4.40 14.57 -9.50
CA PRO A 98 -4.66 14.15 -8.10
C PRO A 98 -5.49 12.87 -7.95
N PHE A 99 -5.86 12.20 -9.03
CA PHE A 99 -6.80 11.09 -9.02
C PHE A 99 -6.14 9.74 -8.74
N CYS A 100 -6.94 8.78 -8.30
CA CYS A 100 -6.51 7.42 -7.99
C CYS A 100 -6.44 6.56 -9.24
N ASP A 101 -5.28 5.93 -9.46
CA ASP A 101 -5.03 4.95 -10.51
C ASP A 101 -4.90 3.51 -9.98
N GLY A 102 -5.19 3.29 -8.69
CA GLY A 102 -5.08 1.99 -8.04
C GLY A 102 -3.68 1.61 -7.54
N ALA A 103 -2.64 2.43 -7.73
CA ALA A 103 -1.27 2.11 -7.30
C ALA A 103 -1.15 1.73 -5.80
N HIS A 104 -2.05 2.24 -4.96
CA HIS A 104 -2.08 1.92 -3.53
C HIS A 104 -2.30 0.42 -3.23
N SER A 105 -2.98 -0.32 -4.12
CA SER A 105 -3.24 -1.74 -3.91
C SER A 105 -1.96 -2.56 -3.95
N THR A 106 -1.05 -2.24 -4.88
CA THR A 106 0.27 -2.89 -4.97
C THR A 106 1.11 -2.60 -3.73
N LEU A 107 1.09 -1.36 -3.25
CA LEU A 107 1.81 -0.98 -2.02
C LEU A 107 1.28 -1.72 -0.79
N LYS A 108 -0.05 -1.85 -0.70
CA LYS A 108 -0.68 -2.58 0.40
C LYS A 108 -0.31 -4.06 0.38
N ALA A 109 -0.17 -4.66 -0.80
CA ALA A 109 0.32 -6.02 -0.94
C ALA A 109 1.77 -6.15 -0.47
N ILE A 110 2.64 -5.20 -0.84
CA ILE A 110 4.03 -5.15 -0.40
C ILE A 110 4.11 -5.00 1.13
N GLU A 111 3.33 -4.10 1.73
CA GLU A 111 3.29 -3.92 3.18
C GLU A 111 2.79 -5.18 3.90
N PHE A 112 1.72 -5.80 3.39
CA PHE A 112 1.21 -7.06 3.90
C PHE A 112 2.25 -8.19 3.82
N GLU A 113 3.01 -8.27 2.74
CA GLU A 113 4.10 -9.25 2.60
C GLU A 113 5.25 -8.98 3.56
N LYS A 114 5.57 -7.72 3.83
CA LYS A 114 6.56 -7.35 4.84
C LYS A 114 6.13 -7.76 6.24
N ASP A 115 4.87 -7.48 6.59
CA ASP A 115 4.34 -7.79 7.93
C ASP A 115 4.15 -9.30 8.16
N ASN A 116 3.75 -10.05 7.11
CA ASN A 116 3.39 -11.46 7.24
C ASN A 116 4.45 -12.43 6.69
N GLY A 117 5.50 -11.94 6.03
CA GLY A 117 6.52 -12.77 5.40
C GLY A 117 7.21 -13.71 6.41
N GLY A 118 7.58 -13.19 7.58
CA GLY A 118 8.17 -13.98 8.66
C GLY A 118 7.20 -15.00 9.24
N ILE A 119 5.93 -14.63 9.43
CA ILE A 119 4.90 -15.54 9.94
C ILE A 119 4.64 -16.68 8.95
N LYS A 120 4.49 -16.36 7.65
CA LYS A 120 4.35 -17.37 6.59
C LYS A 120 5.54 -18.32 6.56
N ALA A 121 6.76 -17.81 6.74
CA ALA A 121 7.96 -18.64 6.84
C ALA A 121 7.88 -19.57 8.06
N ILE A 122 7.62 -19.03 9.27
CA ILE A 122 7.52 -19.81 10.51
C ILE A 122 6.48 -20.93 10.38
N ILE A 123 5.24 -20.60 10.00
CA ILE A 123 4.15 -21.59 9.85
C ILE A 123 4.57 -22.68 8.86
N ARG A 124 5.22 -22.31 7.75
CA ARG A 124 5.68 -23.25 6.74
C ARG A 124 6.79 -24.19 7.23
N TYR A 125 7.61 -23.79 8.20
CA TYR A 125 8.70 -24.61 8.74
C TYR A 125 8.31 -25.41 9.99
N THR A 126 7.60 -24.79 10.93
CA THR A 126 7.30 -25.43 12.22
C THR A 126 6.19 -26.44 12.09
N PHE A 127 5.18 -26.20 11.24
CA PHE A 127 4.04 -27.10 11.11
C PHE A 127 4.41 -28.51 10.59
N PRO A 128 5.25 -28.67 9.54
CA PRO A 128 5.68 -29.99 9.10
C PRO A 128 6.58 -30.68 10.14
N LEU A 129 7.55 -29.97 10.72
CA LEU A 129 8.46 -30.55 11.71
C LEU A 129 7.71 -31.11 12.91
N VAL A 130 6.75 -30.36 13.44
CA VAL A 130 5.89 -30.80 14.52
C VAL A 130 5.06 -32.02 14.10
N SER A 131 4.48 -32.00 12.90
CA SER A 131 3.73 -33.15 12.36
C SER A 131 4.60 -34.41 12.20
N PHE A 132 5.83 -34.29 11.72
CA PHE A 132 6.76 -35.42 11.59
C PHE A 132 7.16 -36.01 12.95
N VAL A 133 7.38 -35.16 13.96
CA VAL A 133 7.64 -35.62 15.33
C VAL A 133 6.44 -36.41 15.88
N PHE A 134 5.22 -35.89 15.70
CA PHE A 134 4.01 -36.60 16.16
C PHE A 134 3.75 -37.91 15.41
N VAL A 135 3.90 -37.93 14.08
CA VAL A 135 3.80 -39.17 13.29
C VAL A 135 4.87 -40.17 13.71
N GLY A 136 6.11 -39.72 13.95
CA GLY A 136 7.20 -40.57 14.43
C GLY A 136 6.90 -41.19 15.81
N ILE A 137 6.37 -40.41 16.74
CA ILE A 137 5.94 -40.89 18.06
C ILE A 137 4.78 -41.90 17.93
N TYR A 138 3.80 -41.61 17.07
CA TYR A 138 2.66 -42.49 16.82
C TYR A 138 3.09 -43.84 16.22
N LEU A 139 3.92 -43.83 15.19
CA LEU A 139 4.43 -45.05 14.55
C LEU A 139 5.28 -45.86 15.53
N LYS A 140 6.08 -45.20 16.38
CA LYS A 140 6.84 -45.88 17.43
C LYS A 140 5.91 -46.61 18.40
N ARG A 141 4.79 -46.02 18.79
CA ARG A 141 3.79 -46.70 19.66
C ARG A 141 3.15 -47.93 19.02
N GLN A 142 2.92 -47.93 17.70
CA GLN A 142 2.32 -49.07 17.00
C GLN A 142 3.27 -50.28 16.86
N LEU A 143 4.59 -50.07 16.95
CA LEU A 143 5.58 -51.15 16.86
C LEU A 143 5.84 -51.85 18.21
N PHE A 144 5.43 -51.23 19.32
CA PHE A 144 5.63 -51.76 20.68
C PHE A 144 4.32 -52.23 21.35
N ASN A 145 3.20 -52.22 20.62
CA ASN A 145 1.93 -52.82 21.03
C ASN A 145 1.62 -54.02 20.13
#